data_AF-A0A3D2WBG7-F1
#
_entry.id   AF-A0A3D2WBG7-F1
#
_cell.length_a   1.000
_cell.length_b   1.000
_cell.length_c   1.000
_cell.angle_alpha   90.00
_cell.angle_beta   90.00
_cell.angle_gamma   90.00
#
_symmetry.space_group_name_H-M   'P 1'
#
loop_
_entity.id
_entity.type
_entity.pdbx_description
1 polymer ?
#
loop_
_entity_poly.entity_id
_entity_poly.type
_entity_poly.pdbx_seq_one_letter_code
_entity_poly.pdbx_strand_id
1 'polypeptide(L)'
;MFSLPALGNIGEFVSAIAVIVSLIYLARQTIHNTRSVQAASFNSMVQNSIRLLEHSFRDSEFASFYERAERDPDALSPDEKVRWDSYMTSVFRHFGNLMYQHRVGALDNQMWEAYRETLKEHLRAPSWGIWYRKHSQIFSKALTEQVERSLKEIEAEVADQA
;
A
#
# COMPACT_ATOMS: atom_id res chain seq x y z
N MET A 1 -62.55 -25.50 -5.67
CA MET A 1 -61.36 -26.26 -6.10
C MET A 1 -60.36 -25.28 -6.65
N PHE A 2 -59.18 -25.15 -6.04
CA PHE A 2 -58.09 -24.39 -6.66
C PHE A 2 -57.64 -25.15 -7.90
N SER A 3 -57.62 -24.48 -9.06
CA SER A 3 -57.13 -25.09 -10.30
C SER A 3 -55.59 -25.14 -10.27
N LEU A 4 -55.00 -26.17 -10.89
CA LEU A 4 -53.53 -26.32 -10.98
C LEU A 4 -52.81 -25.04 -11.47
N PRO A 5 -53.35 -24.26 -12.43
CA PRO A 5 -52.75 -22.99 -12.84
C PRO A 5 -52.74 -21.91 -11.74
N ALA A 6 -53.77 -21.85 -10.89
CA ALA A 6 -53.81 -20.88 -9.79
C ALA A 6 -52.74 -21.18 -8.74
N LEU A 7 -52.49 -22.45 -8.44
CA LEU A 7 -51.40 -22.87 -7.55
C LEU A 7 -50.02 -22.62 -8.16
N GLY A 8 -49.85 -22.84 -9.47
CA GLY A 8 -48.62 -22.52 -10.21
C GLY A 8 -48.27 -21.03 -10.14
N ASN A 9 -49.24 -20.16 -10.40
CA ASN A 9 -49.03 -18.70 -10.36
C ASN A 9 -48.65 -18.21 -8.95
N ILE A 10 -49.22 -18.79 -7.90
CA ILE A 10 -48.85 -18.46 -6.51
C ILE A 10 -47.43 -18.94 -6.21
N GLY A 11 -47.07 -20.16 -6.65
CA GLY A 11 -45.71 -20.69 -6.49
C GLY A 11 -44.66 -19.84 -7.18
N GLU A 12 -44.95 -19.37 -8.41
CA GLU A 12 -44.07 -18.47 -9.16
C GLU A 12 -43.93 -17.11 -8.46
N PHE A 13 -45.04 -16.53 -7.98
CA PHE A 13 -45.02 -15.26 -7.25
C PHE A 13 -44.18 -15.34 -5.96
N VAL A 14 -44.38 -16.39 -5.15
CA VAL A 14 -43.61 -16.60 -3.92
C VAL A 14 -42.13 -16.85 -4.23
N SER A 15 -41.84 -17.61 -5.28
CA SER A 15 -40.46 -17.87 -5.72
C SER A 15 -39.76 -16.59 -6.18
N ALA A 16 -40.45 -15.74 -6.94
CA ALA A 16 -39.92 -14.44 -7.37
C ALA A 16 -39.58 -13.54 -6.17
N ILE A 17 -40.45 -13.48 -5.16
CA ILE A 17 -40.19 -12.75 -3.91
C ILE A 17 -38.96 -13.33 -3.18
N ALA A 18 -38.88 -14.65 -3.05
CA ALA A 18 -37.75 -15.30 -2.39
C ALA A 18 -36.41 -15.01 -3.09
N VAL A 19 -36.39 -14.97 -4.43
CA VAL A 19 -35.21 -14.57 -5.22
C VAL A 19 -34.84 -13.12 -4.94
N ILE A 20 -35.78 -12.18 -4.94
CA ILE A 20 -35.53 -10.76 -4.65
C ILE A 20 -34.93 -10.58 -3.25
N VAL A 21 -35.52 -11.23 -2.24
CA VAL A 21 -35.02 -11.19 -0.85
C VAL A 21 -33.59 -11.75 -0.78
N SER A 22 -33.32 -12.85 -1.48
CA SER A 22 -31.99 -13.47 -1.55
C SER A 22 -30.95 -12.54 -2.18
N LEU A 23 -31.30 -11.83 -3.27
CA LEU A 23 -30.43 -10.86 -3.92
C LEU A 23 -30.14 -9.66 -3.02
N ILE A 24 -31.14 -9.15 -2.29
CA ILE A 24 -30.95 -8.06 -1.31
C ILE A 24 -30.01 -8.49 -0.19
N TYR A 25 -30.19 -9.70 0.34
CA TYR A 25 -29.30 -10.25 1.35
C TYR A 25 -27.86 -10.39 0.82
N LEU A 26 -27.68 -10.96 -0.37
CA LEU A 26 -26.38 -11.11 -1.01
C LEU A 26 -25.70 -9.76 -1.24
N ALA A 27 -26.43 -8.76 -1.73
CA ALA A 27 -25.88 -7.40 -1.92
C ALA A 27 -25.37 -6.81 -0.59
N ARG A 28 -26.16 -6.92 0.50
CA ARG A 28 -25.73 -6.48 1.83
C ARG A 28 -24.53 -7.27 2.34
N GLN A 29 -24.53 -8.59 2.17
CA GLN A 29 -23.44 -9.47 2.57
C GLN A 29 -22.13 -9.09 1.86
N THR A 30 -22.18 -8.82 0.56
CA THR A 30 -21.01 -8.40 -0.21
C THR A 30 -20.47 -7.06 0.27
N ILE A 31 -21.32 -6.07 0.55
CA ILE A 31 -20.89 -4.76 1.09
C ILE A 31 -20.20 -4.92 2.44
N HIS A 32 -20.77 -5.71 3.36
CA HIS A 32 -20.15 -5.96 4.66
C HIS A 32 -18.81 -6.69 4.51
N ASN A 33 -18.75 -7.71 3.66
CA ASN A 33 -17.51 -8.43 3.39
C ASN A 33 -16.42 -7.51 2.81
N THR A 34 -16.77 -6.63 1.86
CA THR A 34 -15.83 -5.64 1.31
C THR A 34 -15.25 -4.73 2.39
N ARG A 35 -16.08 -4.22 3.30
CA ARG A 35 -15.61 -3.37 4.40
C ARG A 35 -14.67 -4.12 5.35
N SER A 36 -14.98 -5.38 5.68
CA SER A 36 -14.13 -6.22 6.51
C SER A 36 -12.77 -6.50 5.85
N VAL A 37 -12.76 -6.79 4.54
CA VAL A 37 -11.51 -6.99 3.78
C VAL A 37 -10.68 -5.72 3.75
N GLN A 38 -11.28 -4.55 3.52
CA GLN A 38 -10.58 -3.26 3.54
C GLN A 38 -9.93 -2.99 4.92
N ALA A 39 -10.66 -3.21 6.02
CA ALA A 39 -10.12 -3.04 7.36
C ALA A 39 -8.97 -4.01 7.67
N ALA A 40 -9.09 -5.28 7.25
CA ALA A 40 -8.03 -6.27 7.41
C ALA A 40 -6.77 -5.92 6.59
N SER A 41 -6.95 -5.48 5.35
CA SER A 41 -5.87 -4.97 4.50
C SER A 41 -5.19 -3.77 5.17
N PHE A 42 -5.96 -2.82 5.69
CA PHE A 42 -5.44 -1.66 6.41
C PHE A 42 -4.57 -2.07 7.60
N ASN A 43 -5.08 -2.93 8.46
CA ASN A 43 -4.31 -3.43 9.60
C ASN A 43 -3.02 -4.14 9.15
N SER A 44 -3.08 -4.96 8.11
CA SER A 44 -1.90 -5.62 7.55
C SER A 44 -0.85 -4.62 7.04
N MET A 45 -1.28 -3.55 6.38
CA MET A 45 -0.41 -2.47 5.90
C MET A 45 0.29 -1.75 7.06
N VAL A 46 -0.47 -1.34 8.09
CA VAL A 46 0.08 -0.70 9.30
C VAL A 46 1.09 -1.62 9.99
N GLN A 47 0.75 -2.89 10.18
CA GLN A 47 1.66 -3.87 10.78
C GLN A 47 2.95 -4.06 9.98
N ASN A 48 2.87 -3.99 8.64
CA ASN A 48 4.07 -4.05 7.81
C ASN A 48 4.94 -2.80 7.94
N SER A 49 4.34 -1.60 8.02
CA SER A 49 5.07 -0.37 8.29
C SER A 49 5.78 -0.42 9.65
N ILE A 50 5.10 -0.91 10.70
CA ILE A 50 5.68 -1.06 12.03
C ILE A 50 6.88 -2.01 12.00
N ARG A 51 6.77 -3.18 11.37
CA ARG A 51 7.87 -4.15 11.26
C ARG A 51 9.11 -3.58 10.54
N LEU A 52 8.92 -2.73 9.54
CA LEU A 52 10.05 -2.06 8.87
C LEU A 52 10.77 -1.07 9.77
N LEU A 53 10.04 -0.39 10.66
CA LEU A 53 10.59 0.59 11.60
C LEU A 53 11.10 -0.05 12.90
N GLU A 54 10.68 -1.29 13.19
CA GLU A 54 10.93 -1.97 14.46
C GLU A 54 12.40 -2.04 14.83
N HIS A 55 13.26 -2.38 13.88
CA HIS A 55 14.70 -2.44 14.12
C HIS A 55 15.28 -1.06 14.49
N SER A 56 14.82 0.02 13.86
CA SER A 56 15.33 1.37 14.10
C SER A 56 15.03 1.91 15.50
N PHE A 57 13.93 1.49 16.15
CA PHE A 57 13.61 1.95 17.51
C PHE A 57 13.96 0.96 18.62
N ARG A 58 14.20 -0.32 18.31
CA ARG A 58 14.55 -1.34 19.32
C ARG A 58 16.04 -1.64 19.40
N ASP A 59 16.79 -1.38 18.33
CA ASP A 59 18.20 -1.71 18.21
C ASP A 59 19.01 -0.45 17.86
N SER A 60 19.77 0.04 18.84
CA SER A 60 20.60 1.24 18.67
C SER A 60 21.76 1.03 17.69
N GLU A 61 22.24 -0.20 17.53
CA GLU A 61 23.27 -0.53 16.54
C GLU A 61 22.68 -0.39 15.14
N PHE A 62 21.49 -0.93 14.91
CA PHE A 62 20.79 -0.76 13.63
C PHE A 62 20.46 0.71 13.36
N ALA A 63 20.00 1.46 14.36
CA ALA A 63 19.73 2.90 14.21
C ALA A 63 20.98 3.69 13.79
N SER A 64 22.13 3.36 14.41
CA SER A 64 23.42 4.00 14.09
C SER A 64 23.92 3.61 12.69
N PHE A 65 23.74 2.35 12.30
CA PHE A 65 24.01 1.87 10.94
C PHE A 65 23.12 2.60 9.92
N TYR A 66 21.82 2.70 10.19
CA TYR A 66 20.85 3.33 9.31
C TYR A 66 21.18 4.80 9.05
N GLU A 67 21.48 5.59 10.10
CA GLU A 67 21.88 7.00 9.95
C GLU A 67 23.13 7.14 9.07
N ARG A 68 24.14 6.32 9.31
CA ARG A 68 25.37 6.32 8.53
C ARG A 68 25.13 5.92 7.07
N ALA A 69 24.34 4.87 6.86
CA ALA A 69 24.00 4.34 5.55
C ALA A 69 23.20 5.36 4.73
N GLU A 70 22.26 6.06 5.35
CA GLU A 70 21.47 7.10 4.70
C GLU A 70 22.32 8.32 4.35
N ARG A 71 23.27 8.71 5.22
CA ARG A 71 24.16 9.85 5.01
C ARG A 71 25.23 9.60 3.95
N ASP A 72 25.88 8.44 3.99
CA ASP A 72 26.97 8.08 3.07
C ASP A 72 26.98 6.56 2.79
N PRO A 73 26.16 6.09 1.82
CA PRO A 73 26.10 4.68 1.43
C PRO A 73 27.42 4.14 0.86
N ASP A 74 28.29 5.01 0.32
CA ASP A 74 29.51 4.57 -0.36
C ASP A 74 30.59 4.14 0.64
N ALA A 75 30.59 4.75 1.84
CA ALA A 75 31.45 4.41 2.97
C ALA A 75 31.10 3.08 3.66
N LEU A 76 29.98 2.45 3.32
CA LEU A 76 29.56 1.18 3.91
C LEU A 76 30.52 0.04 3.55
N SER A 77 30.79 -0.83 4.53
CA SER A 77 31.49 -2.09 4.30
C SER A 77 30.69 -3.01 3.35
N PRO A 78 31.31 -4.05 2.75
CA PRO A 78 30.60 -4.97 1.87
C PRO A 78 29.37 -5.63 2.53
N ASP A 79 29.45 -6.02 3.80
CA ASP A 79 28.33 -6.61 4.54
C ASP A 79 27.25 -5.58 4.90
N GLU A 80 27.65 -4.35 5.22
CA GLU A 80 26.73 -3.23 5.45
C GLU A 80 25.97 -2.84 4.17
N LYS A 81 26.61 -2.89 3.00
CA LYS A 81 25.95 -2.67 1.70
C LYS A 81 24.83 -3.69 1.46
N VAL A 82 25.06 -4.97 1.78
CA VAL A 82 24.02 -6.00 1.68
C VAL A 82 22.84 -5.69 2.60
N ARG A 83 23.11 -5.22 3.84
CA ARG A 83 22.06 -4.82 4.78
C ARG A 83 21.28 -3.61 4.24
N TRP A 84 21.96 -2.60 3.71
CA TRP A 84 21.35 -1.42 3.13
C TRP A 84 20.47 -1.77 1.93
N ASP A 85 20.99 -2.55 0.98
CA ASP A 85 20.24 -2.99 -0.20
C ASP A 85 19.00 -3.81 0.19
N SER A 86 19.11 -4.66 1.21
CA SER A 86 17.99 -5.47 1.71
C SER A 86 16.92 -4.61 2.36
N TYR A 87 17.32 -3.63 3.17
CA TYR A 87 16.42 -2.68 3.81
C TYR A 87 15.69 -1.85 2.75
N MET A 88 16.43 -1.21 1.84
CA MET A 88 15.88 -0.36 0.78
C MET A 88 14.94 -1.14 -0.14
N THR A 89 15.32 -2.37 -0.51
CA THR A 89 14.44 -3.26 -1.29
C THR A 89 13.13 -3.53 -0.56
N SER A 90 13.19 -3.77 0.75
CA SER A 90 12.00 -4.05 1.57
C SER A 90 11.09 -2.82 1.69
N VAL A 91 11.66 -1.63 1.87
CA VAL A 91 10.90 -0.38 1.95
C VAL A 91 10.21 -0.05 0.61
N PHE A 92 10.94 -0.09 -0.51
CA PHE A 92 10.34 0.21 -1.81
C PHE A 92 9.30 -0.82 -2.23
N ARG A 93 9.48 -2.11 -1.87
CA ARG A 93 8.43 -3.12 -2.05
C ARG A 93 7.18 -2.81 -1.22
N HIS A 94 7.35 -2.31 0.00
CA HIS A 94 6.23 -1.88 0.83
C HIS A 94 5.45 -0.73 0.19
N PHE A 95 6.12 0.33 -0.28
CA PHE A 95 5.46 1.41 -1.01
C PHE A 95 4.82 0.95 -2.32
N GLY A 96 5.47 0.06 -3.05
CA GLY A 96 4.89 -0.58 -4.24
C GLY A 96 3.60 -1.34 -3.92
N ASN A 97 3.56 -2.05 -2.80
CA ASN A 97 2.35 -2.73 -2.33
C ASN A 97 1.26 -1.72 -1.93
N LEU A 98 1.58 -0.69 -1.14
CA LEU A 98 0.63 0.36 -0.75
C LEU A 98 -0.04 1.00 -1.96
N MET A 99 0.75 1.35 -2.97
CA MET A 99 0.26 1.92 -4.24
C MET A 99 -0.59 0.93 -5.03
N TYR A 100 -0.27 -0.37 -5.00
CA TYR A 100 -1.14 -1.39 -5.60
C TYR A 100 -2.48 -1.49 -4.87
N GLN A 101 -2.47 -1.52 -3.54
CA GLN A 101 -3.68 -1.57 -2.71
C GLN A 101 -4.58 -0.34 -2.93
N HIS A 102 -3.99 0.83 -3.13
CA HIS A 102 -4.72 2.05 -3.50
C HIS A 102 -5.40 1.91 -4.86
N ARG A 103 -4.68 1.45 -5.88
CA ARG A 103 -5.22 1.28 -7.25
C ARG A 103 -6.39 0.29 -7.32
N VAL A 104 -6.42 -0.73 -6.46
CA VAL A 104 -7.52 -1.71 -6.40
C VAL A 104 -8.64 -1.31 -5.43
N GLY A 105 -8.57 -0.12 -4.82
CA GLY A 105 -9.60 0.41 -3.90
C GLY A 105 -9.60 -0.22 -2.50
N ALA A 106 -8.53 -0.91 -2.12
CA ALA A 106 -8.36 -1.48 -0.79
C ALA A 106 -7.76 -0.49 0.22
N LEU A 107 -6.97 0.48 -0.26
CA LEU A 107 -6.45 1.60 0.49
C LEU A 107 -7.15 2.88 0.02
N ASP A 108 -7.72 3.66 0.95
CA ASP A 108 -8.39 4.91 0.60
C ASP A 108 -7.39 6.03 0.21
N ASN A 109 -7.92 7.10 -0.38
CA ASN A 109 -7.11 8.21 -0.84
C ASN A 109 -6.39 8.92 0.32
N GLN A 110 -7.07 9.19 1.43
CA GLN A 110 -6.47 9.92 2.55
C GLN A 110 -5.22 9.19 3.08
N MET A 111 -5.33 7.87 3.23
CA MET A 111 -4.23 7.05 3.69
C MET A 111 -3.12 6.93 2.65
N TRP A 112 -3.47 6.79 1.38
CA TRP A 112 -2.49 6.80 0.29
C TRP A 112 -1.68 8.11 0.26
N GLU A 113 -2.34 9.26 0.40
CA GLU A 113 -1.68 10.57 0.48
C GLU A 113 -0.67 10.61 1.61
N ALA A 114 -1.02 10.12 2.81
CA ALA A 114 -0.11 10.08 3.95
C ALA A 114 1.13 9.20 3.68
N TYR A 115 0.95 8.03 3.06
CA TYR A 115 2.06 7.17 2.67
C TYR A 115 2.91 7.77 1.54
N ARG A 116 2.30 8.49 0.59
CA ARG A 116 3.05 9.22 -0.44
C ARG A 116 3.91 10.30 0.20
N GLU A 117 3.37 11.11 1.11
CA GLU A 117 4.15 12.12 1.82
C GLU A 117 5.28 11.48 2.64
N THR A 118 5.04 10.32 3.25
CA THR A 118 6.09 9.56 3.94
C THR A 118 7.21 9.16 2.97
N LEU A 119 6.89 8.63 1.79
CA LEU A 119 7.89 8.32 0.77
C LEU A 119 8.65 9.57 0.32
N LYS A 120 7.94 10.68 0.10
CA LYS A 120 8.53 11.96 -0.30
C LYS A 120 9.53 12.46 0.75
N GLU A 121 9.19 12.33 2.04
CA GLU A 121 10.08 12.74 3.12
C GLU A 121 11.38 11.93 3.13
N HIS A 122 11.33 10.61 2.96
CA HIS A 122 12.54 9.79 2.84
C HIS A 122 13.35 10.16 1.57
N LEU A 123 12.69 10.46 0.46
CA LEU A 123 13.34 10.88 -0.79
C LEU A 123 14.05 12.23 -0.70
N ARG A 124 13.84 13.01 0.37
CA ARG A 124 14.66 14.22 0.63
C ARG A 124 16.11 13.87 0.92
N ALA A 125 16.38 12.68 1.45
CA ALA A 125 17.74 12.16 1.54
C ALA A 125 18.19 11.67 0.15
N PRO A 126 19.24 12.26 -0.47
CA PRO A 126 19.62 11.93 -1.85
C PRO A 126 19.95 10.45 -2.06
N SER A 127 20.48 9.79 -1.03
CA SER A 127 20.80 8.35 -1.03
C SER A 127 19.62 7.48 -1.43
N TRP A 128 18.39 7.86 -1.07
CA TRP A 128 17.18 7.11 -1.42
C TRP A 128 16.88 7.14 -2.91
N GLY A 129 16.90 8.34 -3.51
CA GLY A 129 16.67 8.51 -4.94
C GLY A 129 17.77 7.87 -5.79
N ILE A 130 19.04 8.04 -5.37
CA ILE A 130 20.21 7.43 -6.05
C ILE A 130 20.11 5.90 -6.00
N TRP A 131 19.83 5.33 -4.82
CA TRP A 131 19.68 3.90 -4.65
C TRP A 131 18.52 3.37 -5.51
N TYR A 132 17.37 4.04 -5.48
CA TYR A 132 16.19 3.60 -6.24
C TYR A 132 16.48 3.55 -7.74
N ARG A 133 17.06 4.62 -8.31
CA ARG A 133 17.35 4.68 -9.74
C ARG A 133 18.28 3.55 -10.20
N LYS A 134 19.30 3.22 -9.39
CA LYS A 134 20.24 2.11 -9.65
C LYS A 134 19.57 0.73 -9.65
N HIS A 135 18.46 0.58 -8.93
CA HIS A 135 17.76 -0.69 -8.76
C HIS A 135 16.35 -0.70 -9.37
N SER A 136 15.95 0.35 -10.08
CA SER A 136 14.59 0.57 -10.57
C SER A 136 14.02 -0.57 -11.43
N GLN A 137 14.89 -1.35 -12.08
CA GLN A 137 14.52 -2.52 -12.89
C GLN A 137 13.82 -3.65 -12.10
N ILE A 138 14.00 -3.73 -10.77
CA ILE A 138 13.35 -4.77 -9.95
C ILE A 138 11.98 -4.33 -9.42
N PHE A 139 11.56 -3.10 -9.73
CA PHE A 139 10.32 -2.51 -9.26
C PHE A 139 9.34 -2.25 -10.41
N SER A 140 8.06 -2.02 -10.06
CA SER A 140 7.03 -1.73 -11.06
C SER A 140 7.22 -0.33 -11.66
N LYS A 141 6.88 -0.16 -12.95
CA LYS A 141 6.90 1.16 -13.63
C LYS A 141 6.11 2.23 -12.87
N ALA A 142 4.94 1.87 -12.33
CA ALA A 142 4.11 2.79 -11.55
C ALA A 142 4.84 3.31 -10.30
N LEU A 143 5.67 2.48 -9.66
CA LEU A 143 6.44 2.93 -8.49
C LEU A 143 7.53 3.90 -8.94
N THR A 144 8.18 3.62 -10.06
CA THR A 144 9.18 4.52 -10.65
C THR A 144 8.57 5.87 -11.00
N GLU A 145 7.40 5.89 -11.61
CA GLU A 145 6.67 7.14 -11.89
C GLU A 145 6.35 7.92 -10.63
N GLN A 146 5.93 7.24 -9.55
CA GLN A 146 5.67 7.88 -8.26
C GLN A 146 6.94 8.44 -7.61
N VAL A 147 8.04 7.69 -7.62
CA VAL A 147 9.33 8.16 -7.08
C VAL A 147 9.83 9.39 -7.83
N GLU A 148 9.82 9.35 -9.17
CA GLU A 148 10.26 10.50 -9.98
C GLU A 148 9.32 11.70 -9.85
N ARG A 149 8.02 11.48 -9.62
CA ARG A 149 7.09 12.55 -9.28
C ARG A 149 7.47 13.22 -7.95
N SER A 150 7.67 12.41 -6.91
CA SER A 150 8.04 12.93 -5.58
C SER A 150 9.39 13.66 -5.60
N LEU A 151 10.37 13.19 -6.39
CA LEU A 151 11.64 13.90 -6.56
C LEU A 151 11.46 15.26 -7.25
N LYS A 152 10.63 15.36 -8.30
CA LYS A 152 10.30 16.64 -8.94
C LYS A 152 9.57 17.61 -8.02
N GLU A 153 8.66 17.09 -7.18
CA GLU A 153 7.96 17.90 -6.17
C GLU A 153 8.97 18.49 -5.17
N ILE A 154 9.92 17.68 -4.69
CA ILE A 154 10.99 18.14 -3.79
C ILE A 154 11.86 19.21 -4.46
N GLU A 155 12.26 19.00 -5.72
CA GLU A 155 13.04 19.98 -6.48
C GLU A 155 12.32 21.34 -6.59
N ALA A 156 11.01 21.33 -6.85
CA ALA A 156 10.20 22.54 -6.90
C ALA A 156 10.08 23.23 -5.52
N GLU A 157 9.84 22.45 -4.46
CA GLU A 157 9.76 22.98 -3.08
C GLU A 157 11.06 23.63 -2.62
N VAL A 158 12.21 23.07 -3.00
CA VAL A 158 13.53 23.64 -2.68
C VAL A 158 13.77 24.93 -3.49
N ALA A 159 13.37 24.96 -4.76
CA ALA A 159 13.51 26.15 -5.60
C ALA A 159 12.65 27.33 -5.11
N ASP A 160 11.44 27.06 -4.60
CA ASP A 160 10.55 28.09 -4.05
C ASP A 160 11.04 28.68 -2.71
N GLN A 161 11.97 28.00 -2.03
CA GLN A 161 12.56 28.43 -0.75
C GLN A 161 13.90 29.17 -0.90
N ALA A 162 14.47 29.21 -2.11
CA ALA A 162 15.76 29.82 -2.42
C ALA A 162 15.62 31.27 -2.93
#